data_AF-X1BN08-F1
#
_entry.id   AF-X1BN08-F1
#
_cell.length_a   1.000
_cell.length_b   1.000
_cell.length_c   1.000
_cell.angle_alpha   90.00
_cell.angle_beta   90.00
_cell.angle_gamma   90.00
#
_symmetry.space_group_name_H-M   'P 1'
#
loop_
_entity.id
_entity.type
_entity.pdbx_description
1 polymer ?
#
loop_
_entity_poly.entity_id
_entity_poly.type
_entity_poly.pdbx_seq_one_letter_code
_entity_poly.pdbx_strand_id
1 'polypeptide(L)'
;HITLYGLDFENRWAVFVETPADIDISQAPFYSNTQFEKAKQVLTIPIETMIQMAKSVTIDDNRLIFIYSVGRCGSTLASQIFAQIPGVINISEPYALSQLVIARNTRKGREDELVALLEAAIRLLCKTRSGHSLGGKRAKFCH
;
A
#
# COMPACT_ATOMS: atom_id res chain seq x y z
N HIS A 1 4.08 8.73 -9.83
CA HIS A 1 3.21 8.52 -8.65
C HIS A 1 4.02 7.82 -7.57
N ILE A 2 4.05 8.36 -6.36
CA ILE A 2 4.88 7.84 -5.27
C ILE A 2 4.05 6.90 -4.38
N THR A 3 4.52 5.69 -4.15
CA THR A 3 3.87 4.68 -3.28
C THR A 3 4.86 3.96 -2.39
N LEU A 4 4.41 3.54 -1.20
CA LEU A 4 5.18 2.65 -0.33
C LEU A 4 5.43 1.33 -1.06
N TYR A 5 6.69 0.90 -1.12
CA TYR A 5 7.12 -0.36 -1.71
C TYR A 5 7.53 -1.36 -0.63
N GLY A 6 8.39 -0.95 0.30
CA GLY A 6 8.95 -1.84 1.30
C GLY A 6 9.56 -1.13 2.50
N LEU A 7 10.07 -1.93 3.43
CA LEU A 7 10.75 -1.54 4.67
C LEU A 7 12.13 -2.19 4.69
N ASP A 8 13.15 -1.39 4.92
CA ASP A 8 14.51 -1.81 5.21
C ASP A 8 14.75 -1.70 6.72
N PHE A 9 14.66 -2.83 7.42
CA PHE A 9 14.86 -2.89 8.86
C PHE A 9 16.33 -2.77 9.27
N GLU A 10 17.28 -3.02 8.36
CA GLU A 10 18.71 -2.95 8.67
C GLU A 10 19.16 -1.49 8.68
N ASN A 11 18.76 -0.71 7.67
CA ASN A 11 19.06 0.71 7.57
C ASN A 11 17.98 1.62 8.19
N ARG A 12 16.88 1.04 8.68
CA ARG A 12 15.71 1.73 9.25
C ARG A 12 15.03 2.71 8.27
N TRP A 13 14.87 2.29 7.01
CA TRP A 13 14.25 3.10 5.97
C TRP A 13 12.90 2.53 5.52
N ALA A 14 11.93 3.42 5.32
CA ALA A 14 10.78 3.14 4.47
C ALA A 14 11.14 3.47 3.02
N VAL A 15 10.92 2.52 2.12
CA VAL A 15 11.25 2.60 0.71
C VAL A 15 9.98 2.89 -0.07
N PHE A 16 10.00 4.00 -0.80
CA PHE A 16 8.96 4.42 -1.72
C PHE A 16 9.49 4.33 -3.16
N VAL A 17 8.60 4.04 -4.09
CA VAL A 17 8.91 4.10 -5.52
C VAL A 17 8.02 5.10 -6.22
N GLU A 18 8.60 5.80 -7.18
CA GLU A 18 7.86 6.61 -8.13
C GLU A 18 7.62 5.83 -9.43
N THR A 19 6.36 5.67 -9.84
CA THR A 19 5.96 5.04 -11.12
C THR A 19 5.43 6.08 -12.13
N PRO A 20 5.39 5.78 -13.45
CA PRO A 20 4.77 6.64 -14.45
C PRO A 20 3.33 7.04 -14.09
N ALA A 21 2.93 8.28 -14.40
CA ALA A 21 1.61 8.81 -14.06
C ALA A 21 0.47 8.24 -14.92
N ASP A 22 0.82 7.72 -16.09
CA ASP A 22 -0.06 7.09 -17.09
C ASP A 22 -0.36 5.61 -16.77
N ILE A 23 0.23 5.04 -15.71
CA ILE A 23 0.01 3.65 -15.31
C ILE A 23 -0.74 3.61 -13.99
N ASP A 24 -1.89 2.94 -13.99
CA ASP A 24 -2.57 2.56 -12.75
C ASP A 24 -2.06 1.22 -12.22
N ILE A 25 -1.09 1.28 -11.31
CA ILE A 25 -0.52 0.08 -10.67
C ILE A 25 -1.53 -0.72 -9.83
N SER A 26 -2.67 -0.13 -9.41
CA SER A 26 -3.70 -0.86 -8.66
C SER A 26 -4.52 -1.82 -9.51
N GLN A 27 -4.43 -1.69 -10.83
CA GLN A 27 -5.08 -2.58 -11.79
C GLN A 27 -4.16 -3.74 -12.21
N ALA A 28 -2.91 -3.75 -11.74
CA ALA A 28 -1.97 -4.80 -12.09
C ALA A 28 -2.25 -6.09 -11.30
N PRO A 29 -2.09 -7.28 -11.92
CA PRO A 29 -2.24 -8.56 -11.21
C PRO A 29 -1.27 -8.73 -10.05
N PHE A 30 -0.06 -8.16 -10.16
CA PHE A 30 1.00 -8.22 -9.15
C PHE A 30 1.45 -6.80 -8.81
N TYR A 31 0.88 -6.22 -7.74
CA TYR A 31 1.09 -4.82 -7.38
C TYR A 31 2.57 -4.51 -7.13
N SER A 32 3.25 -5.26 -6.24
CA SER A 32 4.65 -5.00 -5.90
C SER A 32 5.63 -5.33 -7.03
N ASN A 33 5.37 -6.34 -7.86
CA ASN A 33 6.20 -6.57 -9.05
C ASN A 33 6.09 -5.41 -10.04
N THR A 34 4.88 -4.88 -10.24
CA THR A 34 4.65 -3.73 -11.11
C THR A 34 5.34 -2.47 -10.57
N GLN A 35 5.32 -2.28 -9.24
CA GLN A 35 6.10 -1.23 -8.60
C GLN A 35 7.60 -1.35 -8.92
N PHE A 36 8.17 -2.54 -8.79
CA PHE A 36 9.58 -2.80 -9.09
C PHE A 36 9.92 -2.55 -10.58
N GLU A 37 9.15 -3.14 -11.50
CA GLU A 37 9.41 -3.05 -12.94
C GLU A 37 9.21 -1.66 -13.52
N LYS A 38 8.28 -0.88 -12.96
CA LYS A 38 7.91 0.44 -13.46
C LYS A 38 8.49 1.58 -12.63
N ALA A 39 9.34 1.30 -11.64
CA ALA A 39 9.97 2.36 -10.85
C ALA A 39 10.85 3.24 -11.74
N LYS A 40 10.59 4.55 -11.72
CA LYS A 40 11.46 5.59 -12.28
C LYS A 40 12.49 6.06 -11.27
N GLN A 41 12.09 6.12 -10.01
CA GLN A 41 12.92 6.55 -8.89
C GLN A 41 12.58 5.77 -7.64
N VAL A 42 13.59 5.64 -6.78
CA VAL A 42 13.47 5.12 -5.42
C VAL A 42 13.71 6.26 -4.44
N LEU A 43 12.81 6.42 -3.49
CA LEU A 43 12.86 7.42 -2.43
C LEU A 43 12.91 6.70 -1.10
N THR A 44 13.77 7.14 -0.18
CA THR A 44 13.85 6.58 1.16
C THR A 44 13.61 7.66 2.20
N ILE A 45 12.88 7.32 3.24
CA ILE A 45 12.72 8.15 4.44
C ILE A 45 12.93 7.28 5.68
N PRO A 46 13.33 7.83 6.83
CA PRO A 46 13.35 7.08 8.08
C PRO A 46 11.99 6.47 8.40
N ILE A 47 11.98 5.26 8.98
CA ILE A 47 10.75 4.57 9.40
C ILE A 47 9.90 5.45 10.33
N GLU A 48 10.53 6.19 11.23
CA GLU A 48 9.86 7.10 12.17
C GLU A 48 9.13 8.20 11.42
N THR A 49 9.75 8.75 10.37
CA THR A 49 9.14 9.76 9.50
C THR A 49 7.92 9.18 8.78
N MET A 50 8.00 7.93 8.31
CA MET A 50 6.86 7.24 7.70
C MET A 50 5.69 7.11 8.68
N ILE A 51 5.96 6.69 9.93
CA ILE A 51 4.94 6.54 10.98
C ILE A 51 4.28 7.90 11.25
N GLN A 52 5.05 8.99 11.37
CA GLN A 52 4.47 10.33 11.58
C GLN A 52 3.65 10.79 10.37
N MET A 53 4.14 10.57 9.14
CA MET A 53 3.40 10.89 7.93
C MET A 53 2.06 10.15 7.86
N ALA A 54 2.03 8.87 8.22
CA ALA A 54 0.82 8.06 8.15
C ALA A 54 -0.29 8.55 9.10
N LYS A 55 0.04 9.24 10.20
CA LYS A 55 -0.97 9.84 11.10
C LYS A 55 -1.83 10.90 10.42
N SER A 56 -1.32 11.55 9.37
CA SER A 56 -2.08 12.53 8.57
C SER A 56 -3.01 11.87 7.55
N VAL A 57 -2.92 10.55 7.38
CA VAL A 57 -3.70 9.80 6.40
C VAL A 57 -4.89 9.15 7.09
N THR A 58 -6.09 9.61 6.72
CA THR A 58 -7.36 9.00 7.13
C THR A 58 -7.78 7.95 6.10
N ILE A 59 -8.22 6.80 6.61
CA ILE A 59 -8.85 5.74 5.84
C ILE A 59 -10.16 5.36 6.56
N ASP A 60 -11.12 4.82 5.82
CA ASP A 60 -12.35 4.27 6.41
C ASP A 60 -12.15 2.78 6.66
N ASP A 61 -11.97 2.42 7.94
CA ASP A 61 -11.68 1.05 8.35
C ASP A 61 -12.81 0.07 7.98
N ASN A 62 -14.05 0.55 7.82
CA ASN A 62 -15.18 -0.27 7.38
C ASN A 62 -15.11 -0.65 5.89
N ARG A 63 -14.16 -0.09 5.15
CA ARG A 63 -13.95 -0.33 3.71
C ARG A 63 -12.66 -1.09 3.43
N LEU A 64 -12.00 -1.62 4.47
CA LEU A 64 -10.81 -2.46 4.34
C LEU A 64 -11.22 -3.94 4.39
N ILE A 65 -10.73 -4.71 3.42
CA ILE A 65 -10.91 -6.15 3.37
C ILE A 65 -9.53 -6.78 3.25
N PHE A 66 -9.18 -7.63 4.22
CA PHE A 66 -7.96 -8.44 4.16
C PHE A 66 -8.31 -9.84 3.69
N ILE A 67 -7.68 -10.25 2.59
CA ILE A 67 -7.81 -11.60 2.05
C ILE A 67 -6.48 -12.31 2.27
N TYR A 68 -6.49 -13.32 3.13
CA TYR A 68 -5.38 -14.25 3.24
C TYR A 68 -5.55 -15.39 2.23
N SER A 69 -4.50 -15.69 1.50
CA SER A 69 -4.50 -16.74 0.50
C SER A 69 -3.14 -17.43 0.47
N VAL A 70 -3.12 -18.76 0.41
CA VAL A 70 -1.88 -19.51 0.16
C VAL A 70 -1.49 -19.42 -1.32
N GLY A 71 -0.20 -19.52 -1.63
CA GLY A 71 0.24 -19.51 -3.03
C GLY A 71 -0.50 -20.56 -3.87
N ARG A 72 -0.81 -20.21 -5.12
CA ARG A 72 -1.45 -21.11 -6.11
C ARG A 72 -2.90 -21.52 -5.81
N CYS A 73 -3.64 -20.78 -4.98
CA CYS A 73 -5.07 -21.02 -4.73
C CYS A 73 -6.03 -20.22 -5.65
N GLY A 74 -5.51 -19.54 -6.68
CA GLY A 74 -6.31 -18.69 -7.56
C GLY A 74 -6.43 -17.23 -7.12
N SER A 75 -5.55 -16.74 -6.24
CA SER A 75 -5.49 -15.33 -5.84
C SER A 75 -5.36 -14.36 -7.02
N THR A 76 -4.68 -14.76 -8.10
CA THR A 76 -4.61 -13.99 -9.35
C THR A 76 -5.98 -13.83 -10.02
N LEU A 77 -6.78 -14.89 -10.07
CA LEU A 77 -8.14 -14.82 -10.62
C LEU A 77 -9.03 -13.92 -9.75
N ALA A 78 -8.94 -14.06 -8.42
CA ALA A 78 -9.66 -13.19 -7.49
C ALA A 78 -9.26 -11.72 -7.68
N SER A 79 -7.96 -11.42 -7.80
CA SER A 79 -7.43 -10.10 -8.11
C SER A 79 -8.03 -9.52 -9.39
N GLN A 80 -8.14 -10.32 -10.46
CA GLN A 80 -8.76 -9.90 -11.72
C GLN A 80 -10.25 -9.61 -11.57
N ILE A 81 -10.98 -10.41 -10.79
CA ILE A 81 -12.40 -10.17 -10.49
C ILE A 81 -12.57 -8.85 -9.71
N PHE A 82 -11.79 -8.63 -8.65
CA PHE A 82 -11.88 -7.40 -7.86
C PHE A 82 -11.54 -6.15 -8.66
N ALA A 83 -10.59 -6.23 -9.60
CA ALA A 83 -10.24 -5.12 -10.49
C ALA A 83 -11.42 -4.67 -11.38
N GLN A 84 -12.41 -5.52 -11.64
CA GLN A 84 -13.61 -5.15 -12.42
C GLN A 84 -14.69 -4.44 -11.59
N ILE A 85 -14.58 -4.39 -10.27
CA ILE A 85 -15.61 -3.80 -9.41
C ILE A 85 -15.37 -2.28 -9.29
N PRO A 86 -16.30 -1.42 -9.77
CA PRO A 86 -16.11 0.02 -9.68
C PRO A 86 -15.94 0.50 -8.24
N GLY A 87 -14.88 1.28 -8.00
CA GLY A 87 -14.58 1.83 -6.67
C GLY A 87 -13.84 0.88 -5.72
N VAL A 88 -13.49 -0.33 -6.16
CA VAL A 88 -12.60 -1.24 -5.43
C VAL A 88 -11.17 -1.05 -5.92
N ILE A 89 -10.24 -0.91 -4.96
CA ILE A 89 -8.81 -0.92 -5.20
C ILE A 89 -8.28 -2.24 -4.65
N ASN A 90 -7.68 -3.05 -5.51
CA ASN A 90 -7.06 -4.30 -5.11
C ASN A 90 -5.54 -4.12 -5.03
N ILE A 91 -4.95 -4.48 -3.88
CA ILE A 91 -3.51 -4.42 -3.65
C ILE A 91 -3.04 -5.85 -3.39
N SER A 92 -2.58 -6.52 -4.45
CA SER A 92 -2.08 -7.89 -4.34
C SER A 92 -0.67 -7.93 -3.76
N GLU A 93 -0.48 -8.77 -2.74
CA GLU A 93 0.84 -9.12 -2.19
C GLU A 93 1.75 -7.91 -1.85
N PRO A 94 1.26 -6.92 -1.06
CA PRO A 94 2.05 -5.74 -0.73
C PRO A 94 3.33 -6.12 0.02
N TYR A 95 4.48 -5.93 -0.62
CA TYR A 95 5.78 -6.39 -0.12
C TYR A 95 6.12 -5.86 1.28
N ALA A 96 5.78 -4.59 1.58
CA ALA A 96 5.94 -4.01 2.92
C ALA A 96 5.25 -4.82 4.04
N LEU A 97 4.07 -5.41 3.78
CA LEU A 97 3.38 -6.23 4.78
C LEU A 97 4.06 -7.60 4.96
N SER A 98 4.52 -8.21 3.87
CA SER A 98 5.31 -9.44 3.93
C SER A 98 6.60 -9.25 4.74
N GLN A 99 7.27 -8.10 4.57
CA GLN A 99 8.48 -7.77 5.33
C GLN A 99 8.21 -7.60 6.84
N LEU A 100 7.03 -7.10 7.24
CA LEU A 100 6.65 -7.04 8.65
C LEU A 100 6.50 -8.44 9.27
N VAL A 101 5.92 -9.39 8.53
CA VAL A 101 5.83 -10.80 8.97
C VAL A 101 7.22 -11.41 9.13
N ILE A 102 8.12 -11.17 8.17
CA ILE A 102 9.52 -11.62 8.25
C ILE A 102 10.22 -11.00 9.44
N ALA A 103 10.07 -9.69 9.65
CA ALA A 103 10.68 -8.95 10.75
C ALA A 103 10.24 -9.50 12.11
N ARG A 104 8.94 -9.76 12.28
CA ARG A 104 8.39 -10.41 13.48
C ARG A 104 8.99 -11.80 13.72
N ASN A 105 9.00 -12.65 12.69
CA ASN A 105 9.48 -14.04 12.81
C ASN A 105 10.99 -14.11 13.06
N THR A 106 11.76 -13.16 12.55
CA THR A 106 13.21 -13.05 12.73
C THR A 106 13.62 -12.20 13.94
N ARG A 107 12.63 -11.70 14.71
CA ARG A 107 12.84 -10.79 15.87
C ARG A 107 13.60 -9.51 15.51
N LYS A 108 13.49 -9.03 14.28
CA LYS A 108 14.00 -7.74 13.81
C LYS A 108 12.96 -6.65 14.09
N GLY A 109 12.90 -6.16 15.32
CA GLY A 109 11.99 -5.09 15.74
C GLY A 109 11.18 -5.45 16.98
N ARG A 110 10.70 -4.42 17.70
CA ARG A 110 9.86 -4.61 18.88
C ARG A 110 8.39 -4.70 18.46
N GLU A 111 7.57 -5.46 19.18
CA GLU A 111 6.15 -5.68 18.81
C GLU A 111 5.36 -4.36 18.72
N ASP A 112 5.59 -3.41 19.63
CA ASP A 112 4.95 -2.08 19.60
C ASP A 112 5.30 -1.28 18.32
N GLU A 113 6.55 -1.36 17.90
CA GLU A 113 7.03 -0.75 16.65
C GLU A 113 6.45 -1.44 15.43
N LEU A 114 6.38 -2.78 15.41
CA LEU A 114 5.82 -3.55 14.30
C LEU A 114 4.32 -3.25 14.12
N VAL A 115 3.57 -3.07 15.20
CA VAL A 115 2.16 -2.64 15.15
C VAL A 115 2.05 -1.23 14.54
N ALA A 116 2.86 -0.27 15.00
CA ALA A 116 2.87 1.09 14.45
C ALA A 116 3.24 1.11 12.96
N LEU A 117 4.19 0.27 12.55
CA LEU A 117 4.59 0.10 11.16
C LEU A 117 3.49 -0.54 10.30
N LEU A 118 2.79 -1.54 10.82
CA LEU A 118 1.66 -2.17 10.13
C LEU A 118 0.54 -1.16 9.88
N GLU A 119 0.14 -0.40 10.90
CA GLU A 119 -0.87 0.65 10.78
C GLU A 119 -0.44 1.71 9.76
N ALA A 120 0.82 2.15 9.84
CA ALA A 120 1.35 3.15 8.92
C ALA A 120 1.39 2.63 7.47
N ALA A 121 1.81 1.38 7.25
CA ALA A 121 1.84 0.75 5.95
C ALA A 121 0.43 0.63 5.35
N ILE A 122 -0.55 0.16 6.13
CA ILE A 122 -1.95 0.05 5.67
C ILE A 122 -2.49 1.43 5.27
N ARG A 123 -2.31 2.45 6.11
CA ARG A 123 -2.77 3.83 5.79
C ARG A 123 -2.16 4.35 4.50
N LEU A 124 -0.85 4.16 4.31
CA LEU A 124 -0.15 4.68 3.14
C LEU A 124 -0.48 3.88 1.86
N LEU A 125 -0.64 2.56 1.96
CA LEU A 125 -1.06 1.70 0.84
C LEU A 125 -2.51 2.00 0.43
N CYS A 126 -3.39 2.21 1.41
CA CYS A 126 -4.83 2.45 1.19
C CYS A 126 -5.18 3.94 1.08
N LYS A 127 -4.19 4.85 1.07
CA LYS A 127 -4.43 6.28 0.88
C LYS A 127 -5.15 6.49 -0.44
N THR A 128 -6.43 6.85 -0.37
CA THR A 128 -7.23 7.13 -1.55
C THR A 128 -6.60 8.24 -2.36
N ARG A 129 -6.49 8.02 -3.68
CA ARG A 129 -6.07 9.06 -4.61
C ARG A 129 -7.04 10.23 -4.54
N SER A 130 -6.59 11.36 -4.04
CA SER A 130 -7.23 12.67 -4.27
C SER A 130 -6.98 13.07 -5.73
N GLY A 131 -7.65 12.42 -6.70
CA GLY A 131 -7.36 12.73 -8.11
C GLY A 131 -8.09 11.97 -9.21
N HIS A 132 -8.92 10.96 -8.92
CA HIS A 132 -9.85 10.45 -9.92
C HIS A 132 -11.26 10.90 -9.55
N SER A 133 -11.76 11.88 -10.31
CA SER A 133 -13.18 12.18 -10.39
C SER A 133 -13.93 10.95 -10.87
N LEU A 134 -14.36 10.09 -9.95
CA LEU A 134 -15.56 9.30 -10.18
C LEU A 134 -16.66 10.34 -10.40
N GLY A 135 -17.33 10.26 -11.55
CA GLY A 135 -18.44 11.12 -11.97
C GLY A 135 -19.70 10.96 -11.09
N GLY A 136 -19.55 11.06 -9.78
CA GLY A 136 -20.62 11.22 -8.80
C GLY A 136 -20.58 12.64 -8.24
N LYS A 137 -21.71 13.34 -8.39
CA LYS A 137 -21.92 14.76 -8.07
C LYS A 137 -21.13 15.26 -6.84
N ARG A 138 -20.31 16.29 -7.06
CA ARG A 138 -19.71 17.12 -6.01
C ARG A 138 -20.80 17.70 -5.11
N ALA A 139 -20.81 17.35 -3.83
CA ALA A 139 -21.33 18.25 -2.80
C ALA A 139 -20.25 19.30 -2.54
N LYS A 140 -20.48 20.52 -3.03
CA LYS A 140 -19.79 21.72 -2.54
C LYS A 140 -20.27 21.97 -1.11
N PHE A 141 -19.36 22.15 -0.17
CA PHE A 141 -19.65 22.99 0.99
C PHE A 141 -18.46 23.93 1.25
N CYS A 142 -18.74 25.23 1.07
CA CYS A 142 -18.11 26.34 1.80
C CYS A 142 -18.30 26.09 3.31
N HIS A 143 -17.42 26.45 4.24
CA HIS A 143 -16.40 27.50 4.33
C HIS A 143 -15.12 26.95 4.99
#